data_AF-A0A8S1EGD8-F1
#
_entry.id   AF-A0A8S1EGD8-F1
#
_cell.length_a   1.000
_cell.length_b   1.000
_cell.length_c   1.000
_cell.angle_alpha   90.00
_cell.angle_beta   90.00
_cell.angle_gamma   90.00
#
_symmetry.space_group_name_H-M   'P 1'
#
loop_
_entity.id
_entity.type
_entity.pdbx_description
1 polymer ?
#
loop_
_entity_poly.entity_id
_entity_poly.type
_entity_poly.pdbx_seq_one_letter_code
_entity_poly.pdbx_strand_id
1 'polypeptide(L)'
;MTLVLHLNPSIARDFALMTQSIGMMSALVCVVFMKIKFEPMAVLFGIIGAFPGFVFGVHCIDPFLSGPQKKMLFVSIWTAFAFALAILNAQKKRPTYIRIPDFKEWKALVLLVTGFIGGIFDAFAGSGIDIAMFSIVTLLFRVSEKTATPTTMILKGVVSVFGFYYRAAMMGDVDVVAWRYFTCSVPVVATFAPIGSFLGSHLHRLVIASLIYILEIASLIGFLLTKPSWLLIACGVSIIIGGYALFATLTRAGAVIMA
;
A
#
# COMPACT_ATOMS: atom_id res chain seq x y z
N MET A 1 4.36 -1.54 -15.18
CA MET A 1 5.79 -1.69 -15.53
C MET A 1 6.16 -3.14 -15.78
N THR A 2 6.03 -4.04 -14.80
CA THR A 2 6.38 -5.47 -14.92
C THR A 2 5.55 -6.29 -15.93
N LEU A 3 4.30 -5.88 -16.16
CA LEU A 3 3.33 -6.60 -17.01
C LEU A 3 3.37 -6.12 -18.45
N VAL A 4 3.35 -4.80 -18.67
CA VAL A 4 3.30 -4.20 -20.02
C VAL A 4 4.70 -4.07 -20.64
N LEU A 5 5.71 -3.71 -19.85
CA LEU A 5 7.07 -3.43 -20.35
C LEU A 5 8.04 -4.61 -20.14
N HIS A 6 7.55 -5.75 -19.65
CA HIS A 6 8.35 -6.96 -19.36
C HIS A 6 9.59 -6.72 -18.47
N LEU A 7 9.62 -5.60 -17.71
CA LEU A 7 10.74 -5.26 -16.86
C LEU A 7 10.88 -6.22 -15.68
N ASN A 8 12.12 -6.41 -15.24
CA ASN A 8 12.44 -7.19 -14.05
C ASN A 8 11.70 -6.63 -12.83
N PRO A 9 11.09 -7.48 -11.98
CA PRO A 9 10.36 -7.06 -10.79
C PRO A 9 11.19 -6.18 -9.84
N SER A 10 12.48 -6.46 -9.70
CA SER A 10 13.40 -5.66 -8.88
C SER A 10 13.53 -4.22 -9.40
N ILE A 11 13.66 -4.03 -10.72
CA ILE A 11 13.70 -2.71 -11.35
C ILE A 11 12.37 -1.97 -11.15
N ALA A 12 11.25 -2.68 -11.30
CA ALA A 12 9.93 -2.08 -11.12
C ALA A 12 9.65 -1.69 -9.67
N ARG A 13 10.13 -2.49 -8.70
CA ARG A 13 10.08 -2.16 -7.27
C ARG A 13 10.90 -0.89 -6.99
N ASP A 14 12.15 -0.86 -7.42
CA ASP A 14 13.05 0.27 -7.14
C ASP A 14 12.50 1.54 -7.80
N PHE A 15 12.04 1.45 -9.04
CA PHE A 15 11.30 2.53 -9.71
C PHE A 15 10.06 2.95 -8.93
N ALA A 16 9.25 2.02 -8.40
CA ALA A 16 8.09 2.36 -7.60
C ALA A 16 8.46 3.12 -6.31
N LEU A 17 9.48 2.69 -5.58
CA LEU A 17 9.96 3.39 -4.37
C LEU A 17 10.45 4.81 -4.69
N MET A 18 11.24 4.97 -5.76
CA MET A 18 11.75 6.26 -6.22
C MET A 18 10.61 7.20 -6.65
N THR A 19 9.70 6.71 -7.49
CA THR A 19 8.58 7.51 -7.97
C THR A 19 7.64 7.89 -6.83
N GLN A 20 7.35 6.98 -5.90
CA GLN A 20 6.49 7.26 -4.75
C GLN A 20 7.14 8.21 -3.75
N SER A 21 8.46 8.22 -3.60
CA SER A 21 9.13 9.20 -2.71
C SER A 21 8.90 10.63 -3.19
N ILE A 22 8.81 10.88 -4.50
CA ILE A 22 8.46 12.20 -5.04
C ILE A 22 6.95 12.42 -5.07
N GLY A 23 6.19 11.44 -5.56
CA GLY A 23 4.74 11.54 -5.74
C GLY A 23 3.99 11.71 -4.43
N MET A 24 4.24 10.85 -3.45
CA MET A 24 3.53 10.91 -2.18
C MET A 24 3.93 12.14 -1.35
N MET A 25 5.20 12.59 -1.44
CA MET A 25 5.65 13.80 -0.75
C MET A 25 5.07 15.08 -1.39
N SER A 26 4.99 15.15 -2.72
CA SER A 26 4.32 16.27 -3.40
C SER A 26 2.82 16.28 -3.12
N ALA A 27 2.15 15.12 -3.11
CA ALA A 27 0.75 15.02 -2.72
C ALA A 27 0.52 15.41 -1.25
N LEU A 28 1.46 15.08 -0.35
CA LEU A 28 1.41 15.51 1.04
C LEU A 28 1.41 17.03 1.19
N VAL A 29 2.20 17.75 0.39
CA VAL A 29 2.17 19.22 0.37
C VAL A 29 0.74 19.73 0.08
N CYS A 30 0.05 19.16 -0.92
CA CYS A 30 -1.35 19.50 -1.22
C CYS A 30 -2.29 19.20 -0.04
N VAL A 31 -2.18 18.01 0.57
CA VAL A 31 -2.98 17.61 1.74
C VAL A 31 -2.79 18.57 2.92
N VAL A 32 -1.55 19.02 3.15
CA VAL A 32 -1.21 20.00 4.20
C VAL A 32 -1.83 21.36 3.89
N PHE A 33 -1.74 21.85 2.64
CA PHE A 33 -2.38 23.10 2.21
C PHE A 33 -3.90 23.04 2.37
N MET A 34 -4.52 21.90 2.07
CA MET A 34 -5.96 21.68 2.23
C MET A 34 -6.39 21.45 3.69
N LYS A 35 -5.44 21.43 4.65
CA LYS A 35 -5.68 21.19 6.08
C LYS A 35 -6.53 19.94 6.36
N ILE A 36 -6.31 18.88 5.57
CA ILE A 36 -7.04 17.62 5.73
C ILE A 36 -6.58 16.93 7.02
N LYS A 37 -7.53 16.44 7.80
CA LYS A 37 -7.26 15.72 9.04
C LYS A 37 -6.62 14.36 8.74
N PHE A 38 -5.55 14.02 9.45
CA PHE A 38 -4.91 12.69 9.44
C PHE A 38 -4.81 12.15 10.87
N GLU A 39 -4.50 10.86 11.01
CA GLU A 39 -4.31 10.20 12.30
C GLU A 39 -2.81 10.06 12.66
N PRO A 40 -2.23 10.98 13.47
CA PRO A 40 -0.81 10.97 13.80
C PRO A 40 -0.33 9.69 14.48
N MET A 41 -1.16 9.03 15.29
CA MET A 41 -0.72 7.80 15.98
C MET A 41 -0.50 6.66 15.01
N ALA A 42 -1.37 6.51 14.01
CA ALA A 42 -1.19 5.54 12.94
C ALA A 42 0.07 5.83 12.12
N VAL A 43 0.37 7.11 11.86
CA VAL A 43 1.62 7.51 11.19
C VAL A 43 2.84 7.13 12.03
N LEU A 44 2.87 7.51 13.31
CA LEU A 44 4.03 7.31 14.16
C LEU A 44 4.35 5.82 14.36
N PHE A 45 3.37 5.03 14.83
CA PHE A 45 3.57 3.61 15.08
C PHE A 45 3.77 2.82 13.77
N GLY A 46 3.11 3.25 12.69
CA GLY A 46 3.30 2.65 11.38
C GLY A 46 4.72 2.84 10.84
N ILE A 47 5.30 4.04 10.97
CA ILE A 47 6.70 4.31 10.55
C ILE A 47 7.69 3.51 11.41
N ILE A 48 7.49 3.52 12.75
CA ILE A 48 8.34 2.78 13.68
C ILE A 48 8.36 1.28 13.36
N GLY A 49 7.22 0.69 12.99
CA GLY A 49 7.16 -0.69 12.55
C GLY A 49 7.74 -0.91 11.15
N ALA A 50 7.49 0.03 10.23
CA ALA A 50 7.82 -0.16 8.82
C ALA A 50 9.31 -0.09 8.50
N PHE A 51 10.10 0.74 9.19
CA PHE A 51 11.55 0.78 8.95
C PHE A 51 12.24 -0.56 9.24
N PRO A 52 12.10 -1.19 10.42
CA PRO A 52 12.67 -2.51 10.66
C PRO A 52 12.02 -3.57 9.76
N GLY A 53 10.72 -3.46 9.47
CA GLY A 53 10.04 -4.36 8.53
C GLY A 53 10.63 -4.30 7.12
N PHE A 54 10.95 -3.11 6.62
CA PHE A 54 11.57 -2.90 5.32
C PHE A 54 12.98 -3.49 5.28
N VAL A 55 13.82 -3.17 6.28
CA VAL A 55 15.18 -3.72 6.37
C VAL A 55 15.16 -5.25 6.44
N PHE A 56 14.29 -5.81 7.28
CA PHE A 56 14.09 -7.25 7.37
C PHE A 56 13.60 -7.85 6.05
N GLY A 57 12.63 -7.21 5.39
CA GLY A 57 12.11 -7.66 4.10
C GLY A 57 13.18 -7.69 3.01
N VAL A 58 14.05 -6.68 2.95
CA VAL A 58 15.13 -6.60 1.95
C VAL A 58 16.18 -7.69 2.16
N HIS A 59 16.58 -7.98 3.40
CA HIS A 59 17.66 -8.93 3.68
C HIS A 59 17.19 -10.37 3.84
N CYS A 60 16.01 -10.58 4.43
CA CYS A 60 15.56 -11.91 4.83
C CYS A 60 14.45 -12.49 3.95
N ILE A 61 13.78 -11.69 3.11
CA ILE A 61 12.65 -12.15 2.29
C ILE A 61 12.94 -11.98 0.80
N ASP A 62 13.36 -10.78 0.38
CA ASP A 62 13.59 -10.46 -1.02
C ASP A 62 14.55 -11.41 -1.77
N PRO A 63 15.63 -11.93 -1.14
CA PRO A 63 16.56 -12.87 -1.81
C PRO A 63 15.96 -14.26 -2.04
N PHE A 64 14.97 -14.66 -1.25
CA PHE A 64 14.33 -15.97 -1.36
C PHE A 64 13.20 -15.99 -2.40
N LEU A 65 12.79 -14.83 -2.90
CA LEU A 65 11.70 -14.69 -3.85
C LEU A 65 12.22 -14.61 -5.29
N SER A 66 11.77 -15.52 -6.13
CA SER A 66 11.98 -15.44 -7.57
C SER A 66 11.16 -14.31 -8.20
N GLY A 67 11.57 -13.82 -9.38
CA GLY A 67 10.86 -12.78 -10.11
C GLY A 67 9.36 -13.07 -10.32
N PRO A 68 8.96 -14.26 -10.80
CA PRO A 68 7.56 -14.62 -10.94
C PRO A 68 6.79 -14.62 -9.62
N GLN A 69 7.42 -15.05 -8.51
CA GLN A 69 6.80 -15.01 -7.18
C GLN A 69 6.58 -13.57 -6.70
N LYS A 70 7.53 -12.65 -6.93
CA LYS A 70 7.33 -11.22 -6.59
C LYS A 70 6.14 -10.62 -7.35
N LYS A 71 6.02 -10.91 -8.66
CA LYS A 71 4.86 -10.46 -9.47
C LYS A 71 3.55 -11.03 -8.94
N MET A 72 3.52 -12.32 -8.64
CA MET A 72 2.34 -12.99 -8.08
C MET A 72 1.95 -12.40 -6.73
N LEU A 73 2.89 -12.27 -5.79
CA LEU A 73 2.64 -11.72 -4.46
C LEU A 73 2.07 -10.30 -4.54
N PHE A 74 2.64 -9.45 -5.39
CA PHE A 74 2.11 -8.11 -5.61
C PHE A 74 0.64 -8.15 -6.04
N VAL A 75 0.32 -8.91 -7.09
CA VAL A 75 -1.05 -8.99 -7.65
C VAL A 75 -2.01 -9.61 -6.64
N SER A 76 -1.62 -10.66 -5.93
CA SER A 76 -2.47 -11.35 -4.95
C SER A 76 -2.78 -10.47 -3.73
N ILE A 77 -1.79 -9.75 -3.20
CA ILE A 77 -1.99 -8.83 -2.06
C ILE A 77 -2.91 -7.68 -2.45
N TRP A 78 -2.68 -7.08 -3.61
CA TRP A 78 -3.53 -5.99 -4.12
C TRP A 78 -4.96 -6.46 -4.43
N THR A 79 -5.11 -7.67 -4.98
CA THR A 79 -6.44 -8.28 -5.18
C THR A 79 -7.15 -8.53 -3.85
N ALA A 80 -6.43 -9.03 -2.83
CA ALA A 80 -6.99 -9.21 -1.49
C ALA A 80 -7.44 -7.87 -0.89
N PHE A 81 -6.69 -6.79 -1.14
CA PHE A 81 -7.08 -5.44 -0.74
C PHE A 81 -8.34 -4.94 -1.46
N ALA A 82 -8.50 -5.25 -2.75
CA ALA A 82 -9.73 -4.94 -3.48
C ALA A 82 -10.96 -5.55 -2.79
N PHE A 83 -10.85 -6.80 -2.33
CA PHE A 83 -11.91 -7.42 -1.54
C PHE A 83 -12.13 -6.73 -0.19
N ALA A 84 -11.06 -6.31 0.49
CA ALA A 84 -11.15 -5.53 1.72
C ALA A 84 -11.97 -4.24 1.51
N LEU A 85 -11.70 -3.51 0.43
CA LEU A 85 -12.47 -2.33 0.01
C LEU A 85 -13.90 -2.67 -0.39
N ALA A 86 -14.16 -3.81 -1.02
CA ALA A 86 -15.51 -4.26 -1.37
C ALA A 86 -16.36 -4.51 -0.12
N ILE A 87 -15.79 -5.18 0.88
CA ILE A 87 -16.43 -5.39 2.18
C ILE A 87 -16.71 -4.04 2.86
N LEU A 88 -15.72 -3.12 2.84
CA LEU A 88 -15.85 -1.76 3.38
C LEU A 88 -17.03 -1.00 2.77
N ASN A 89 -17.12 -1.03 1.43
CA ASN A 89 -18.15 -0.31 0.67
C ASN A 89 -19.54 -0.95 0.78
N ALA A 90 -19.62 -2.26 1.05
CA ALA A 90 -20.88 -2.94 1.32
C ALA A 90 -21.51 -2.45 2.64
N GLN A 91 -20.69 -2.07 3.63
CA GLN A 91 -21.13 -1.59 4.95
C GLN A 91 -21.46 -0.08 4.98
N LYS A 92 -22.41 0.35 4.12
CA LYS A 92 -22.70 1.78 3.86
C LYS A 92 -23.12 2.62 5.08
N LYS A 93 -23.64 2.02 6.17
CA LYS A 93 -24.22 2.69 7.35
C LYS A 93 -23.39 2.56 8.65
N ARG A 94 -22.12 2.17 8.56
CA ARG A 94 -21.26 2.03 9.75
C ARG A 94 -20.95 3.39 10.40
N PRO A 95 -20.90 3.49 11.74
CA PRO A 95 -20.35 4.67 12.39
C PRO A 95 -18.85 4.77 12.06
N THR A 96 -18.41 5.92 11.58
CA THR A 96 -17.00 6.20 11.26
C THR A 96 -16.45 7.27 12.18
N TYR A 97 -15.19 7.11 12.57
CA TYR A 97 -14.52 8.03 13.49
C TYR A 97 -13.48 8.88 12.76
N ILE A 98 -13.27 10.10 13.25
CA ILE A 98 -12.23 11.01 12.72
C ILE A 98 -10.84 10.64 13.27
N ARG A 99 -10.78 10.06 14.47
CA ARG A 99 -9.56 9.55 15.11
C ARG A 99 -9.84 8.17 15.68
N ILE A 100 -8.79 7.42 15.96
CA ILE A 100 -8.90 6.15 16.67
C ILE A 100 -9.46 6.45 18.07
N PRO A 101 -10.69 6.03 18.40
CA PRO A 101 -11.26 6.27 19.73
C PRO A 101 -10.52 5.41 20.75
N ASP A 102 -10.41 5.87 22.00
CA ASP A 102 -9.76 5.18 23.12
C ASP A 102 -8.44 4.52 22.74
N PHE A 103 -7.41 5.33 22.49
CA PHE A 103 -6.08 4.85 22.14
C PHE A 103 -5.45 4.10 23.33
N LYS A 104 -5.46 2.77 23.25
CA LYS A 104 -4.86 1.85 24.23
C LYS A 104 -3.59 1.21 23.64
N GLU A 105 -2.72 0.72 24.50
CA GLU A 105 -1.43 0.12 24.11
C GLU A 105 -1.58 -1.04 23.11
N TRP A 106 -2.63 -1.85 23.22
CA TRP A 106 -2.88 -2.93 22.26
C TRP A 106 -3.12 -2.39 20.82
N LYS A 107 -3.76 -1.22 20.68
CA LYS A 107 -3.99 -0.58 19.36
C LYS A 107 -2.67 -0.09 18.78
N ALA A 108 -1.79 0.44 19.63
CA ALA A 108 -0.43 0.81 19.24
C ALA A 108 0.38 -0.41 18.75
N LEU A 109 0.28 -1.54 19.47
CA LEU A 109 0.92 -2.79 19.06
C LEU A 109 0.40 -3.29 17.70
N VAL A 110 -0.90 -3.24 17.47
CA VAL A 110 -1.48 -3.60 16.16
C VAL A 110 -0.96 -2.69 15.05
N LEU A 111 -0.88 -1.38 15.28
CA LEU A 111 -0.34 -0.45 14.28
C LEU A 111 1.15 -0.72 14.00
N LEU A 112 1.93 -1.05 15.02
CA LEU A 112 3.35 -1.38 14.89
C LEU A 112 3.56 -2.67 14.10
N VAL A 113 2.85 -3.74 14.45
CA VAL A 113 2.90 -5.02 13.72
C VAL A 113 2.43 -4.86 12.28
N THR A 114 1.37 -4.08 12.06
CA THR A 114 0.88 -3.75 10.71
C THR A 114 1.93 -2.97 9.92
N GLY A 115 2.58 -1.99 10.54
CA GLY A 115 3.69 -1.25 9.95
C GLY A 115 4.83 -2.18 9.56
N PHE A 116 5.21 -3.12 10.43
CA PHE A 116 6.26 -4.10 10.17
C PHE A 116 5.95 -5.01 8.96
N ILE A 117 4.75 -5.60 8.93
CA ILE A 117 4.31 -6.42 7.79
C ILE A 117 4.21 -5.59 6.51
N GLY A 118 3.68 -4.36 6.61
CA GLY A 118 3.59 -3.42 5.49
C GLY A 118 4.97 -3.03 4.93
N GLY A 119 5.96 -2.83 5.81
CA GLY A 119 7.35 -2.57 5.45
C GLY A 119 7.99 -3.74 4.70
N ILE A 120 7.69 -4.98 5.12
CA ILE A 120 8.12 -6.19 4.40
C ILE A 120 7.55 -6.21 2.98
N PHE A 121 6.26 -5.88 2.81
CA PHE A 121 5.64 -5.81 1.49
C PHE A 121 6.26 -4.71 0.62
N ASP A 122 6.55 -3.54 1.21
CA ASP A 122 7.25 -2.46 0.52
C ASP A 122 8.65 -2.90 0.03
N ALA A 123 9.35 -3.77 0.77
CA ALA A 123 10.71 -4.21 0.45
C ALA A 123 10.84 -5.08 -0.82
N PHE A 124 9.83 -5.90 -1.16
CA PHE A 124 9.86 -6.72 -2.40
C PHE A 124 8.91 -6.21 -3.48
N ALA A 125 7.82 -5.53 -3.11
CA ALA A 125 6.77 -5.12 -4.03
C ALA A 125 6.81 -3.62 -4.37
N GLY A 126 7.45 -2.80 -3.52
CA GLY A 126 7.57 -1.35 -3.71
C GLY A 126 6.32 -0.57 -3.28
N SER A 127 5.27 -1.26 -2.84
CA SER A 127 4.04 -0.73 -2.22
C SER A 127 3.38 -1.82 -1.37
N GLY A 128 2.71 -1.45 -0.27
CA GLY A 128 2.21 -2.40 0.71
C GLY A 128 1.88 -1.80 2.08
N ILE A 129 2.68 -0.85 2.59
CA ILE A 129 2.39 -0.22 3.89
C ILE A 129 1.09 0.58 3.88
N ASP A 130 0.85 1.33 2.82
CA ASP A 130 -0.36 2.09 2.58
C ASP A 130 -1.59 1.20 2.63
N ILE A 131 -1.52 0.05 1.95
CA ILE A 131 -2.60 -0.93 1.86
C ILE A 131 -2.88 -1.58 3.23
N ALA A 132 -1.83 -2.05 3.90
CA ALA A 132 -1.93 -2.71 5.20
C ALA A 132 -2.50 -1.76 6.25
N MET A 133 -1.94 -0.54 6.33
CA MET A 133 -2.39 0.48 7.27
C MET A 133 -3.78 1.00 6.94
N PHE A 134 -4.11 1.22 5.66
CA PHE A 134 -5.45 1.61 5.25
C PHE A 134 -6.48 0.58 5.72
N SER A 135 -6.19 -0.70 5.49
CA SER A 135 -7.09 -1.80 5.84
C SER A 135 -7.34 -1.86 7.34
N ILE A 136 -6.30 -1.79 8.17
CA ILE A 136 -6.44 -1.85 9.63
C ILE A 136 -7.15 -0.60 10.17
N VAL A 137 -6.73 0.59 9.74
CA VAL A 137 -7.32 1.85 10.22
C VAL A 137 -8.81 1.97 9.84
N THR A 138 -9.18 1.54 8.63
CA THR A 138 -10.56 1.64 8.15
C THR A 138 -11.46 0.47 8.55
N LEU A 139 -10.96 -0.77 8.58
CA LEU A 139 -11.78 -1.96 8.91
C LEU A 139 -11.80 -2.23 10.42
N LEU A 140 -10.65 -2.20 11.08
CA LEU A 140 -10.52 -2.56 12.50
C LEU A 140 -10.89 -1.39 13.40
N PHE A 141 -10.30 -0.22 13.17
CA PHE A 141 -10.55 0.97 14.00
C PHE A 141 -11.68 1.87 13.49
N ARG A 142 -12.32 1.51 12.37
CA ARG A 142 -13.46 2.23 11.77
C ARG A 142 -13.21 3.73 11.58
N VAL A 143 -11.96 4.12 11.34
CA VAL A 143 -11.62 5.49 10.97
C VAL A 143 -12.15 5.77 9.57
N SER A 144 -12.65 6.98 9.35
CA SER A 144 -13.22 7.39 8.06
C SER A 144 -12.18 7.31 6.94
N GLU A 145 -12.62 6.96 5.73
CA GLU A 145 -11.72 6.88 4.56
C GLU A 145 -11.09 8.25 4.27
N LYS A 146 -11.82 9.34 4.53
CA LYS A 146 -11.32 10.72 4.38
C LYS A 146 -10.11 11.03 5.27
N THR A 147 -9.99 10.37 6.43
CA THR A 147 -8.83 10.53 7.32
C THR A 147 -7.78 9.44 7.09
N ALA A 148 -8.20 8.23 6.72
CA ALA A 148 -7.28 7.13 6.46
C ALA A 148 -6.39 7.37 5.24
N THR A 149 -6.95 7.88 4.13
CA THR A 149 -6.19 8.16 2.89
C THR A 149 -5.00 9.10 3.11
N PRO A 150 -5.13 10.30 3.70
CA PRO A 150 -3.98 11.16 3.94
C PRO A 150 -2.99 10.55 4.96
N THR A 151 -3.49 9.78 5.94
CA THR A 151 -2.64 9.06 6.91
C THR A 151 -1.71 8.07 6.20
N THR A 152 -2.25 7.28 5.28
CA THR A 152 -1.48 6.26 4.54
C THR A 152 -0.59 6.87 3.47
N MET A 153 -0.98 8.01 2.89
CA MET A 153 -0.11 8.78 1.98
C MET A 153 1.15 9.28 2.70
N ILE A 154 1.03 9.80 3.94
CA ILE A 154 2.18 10.22 4.75
C ILE A 154 3.10 9.03 5.02
N LEU A 155 2.52 7.92 5.52
CA LEU A 155 3.24 6.68 5.79
C LEU A 155 4.01 6.21 4.56
N LYS A 156 3.32 6.15 3.41
CA LYS A 156 3.93 5.66 2.18
C LYS A 156 4.99 6.60 1.65
N GLY A 157 4.80 7.91 1.75
CA GLY A 157 5.81 8.90 1.38
C GLY A 157 7.09 8.74 2.21
N VAL A 158 6.97 8.70 3.53
CA VAL A 158 8.12 8.56 4.43
C VAL A 158 8.84 7.23 4.22
N VAL A 159 8.10 6.12 4.12
CA VAL A 159 8.71 4.79 3.93
C VAL A 159 9.31 4.63 2.54
N SER A 160 8.74 5.25 1.51
CA SER A 160 9.33 5.23 0.16
C SER A 160 10.59 6.09 0.08
N VAL A 161 10.65 7.23 0.78
CA VAL A 161 11.89 8.03 0.91
C VAL A 161 12.97 7.22 1.61
N PHE A 162 12.64 6.56 2.73
CA PHE A 162 13.56 5.69 3.45
C PHE A 162 14.02 4.52 2.57
N GLY A 163 13.09 3.83 1.92
CA GLY A 163 13.38 2.67 1.06
C GLY A 163 14.23 3.06 -0.15
N PHE A 164 13.94 4.21 -0.78
CA PHE A 164 14.78 4.75 -1.85
C PHE A 164 16.19 5.06 -1.35
N TYR A 165 16.33 5.77 -0.23
CA TYR A 165 17.64 6.07 0.36
C TYR A 165 18.41 4.78 0.71
N TYR A 166 17.75 3.81 1.34
CA TYR A 166 18.36 2.55 1.73
C TYR A 166 18.88 1.76 0.52
N ARG A 167 18.07 1.64 -0.54
CA ARG A 167 18.45 0.91 -1.77
C ARG A 167 19.51 1.67 -2.57
N ALA A 168 19.30 2.95 -2.81
CA ALA A 168 20.17 3.75 -3.66
C ALA A 168 21.51 4.13 -3.00
N ALA A 169 21.47 4.59 -1.74
CA ALA A 169 22.66 5.11 -1.06
C ALA A 169 23.38 4.06 -0.23
N MET A 170 22.66 3.17 0.48
CA MET A 170 23.30 2.19 1.36
C MET A 170 23.67 0.88 0.64
N MET A 171 22.78 0.35 -0.21
CA MET A 171 23.06 -0.89 -0.95
C MET A 171 23.73 -0.64 -2.30
N GLY A 172 23.45 0.49 -2.95
CA GLY A 172 24.02 0.85 -4.25
C GLY A 172 23.58 -0.06 -5.39
N ASP A 173 22.44 -0.75 -5.25
CA ASP A 173 22.01 -1.84 -6.14
C ASP A 173 20.83 -1.46 -7.05
N VAL A 174 20.59 -0.15 -7.19
CA VAL A 174 19.56 0.39 -8.08
C VAL A 174 20.08 0.43 -9.52
N ASP A 175 19.39 -0.30 -10.40
CA ASP A 175 19.74 -0.38 -11.82
C ASP A 175 19.69 0.98 -12.54
N VAL A 176 20.60 1.21 -13.48
CA VAL A 176 20.65 2.44 -14.31
C VAL A 176 19.37 2.66 -15.10
N VAL A 177 18.68 1.59 -15.48
CA VAL A 177 17.39 1.65 -16.18
C VAL A 177 16.33 2.25 -15.26
N ALA A 178 16.32 1.91 -13.97
CA ALA A 178 15.41 2.51 -12.99
C ALA A 178 15.65 4.01 -12.86
N TRP A 179 16.91 4.45 -12.82
CA TRP A 179 17.28 5.87 -12.80
C TRP A 179 16.80 6.63 -14.04
N ARG A 180 16.97 6.07 -15.24
CA ARG A 180 16.49 6.70 -16.48
C ARG A 180 14.97 6.87 -16.47
N TYR A 181 14.23 5.81 -16.16
CA TYR A 181 12.76 5.92 -16.05
C TYR A 181 12.34 6.91 -14.96
N PHE A 182 13.03 6.90 -13.82
CA PHE A 182 12.75 7.83 -12.72
C PHE A 182 12.88 9.28 -13.19
N THR A 183 14.00 9.66 -13.82
CA THR A 183 14.23 11.03 -14.30
C THR A 183 13.16 11.51 -15.28
N CYS A 184 12.69 10.64 -16.18
CA CYS A 184 11.60 10.98 -17.10
C CYS A 184 10.24 11.10 -16.38
N SER A 185 10.03 10.33 -15.31
CA SER A 185 8.76 10.30 -14.58
C SER A 185 8.61 11.40 -13.53
N VAL A 186 9.71 11.99 -13.04
CA VAL A 186 9.71 12.98 -11.95
C VAL A 186 8.76 14.15 -12.21
N PRO A 187 8.78 14.84 -13.37
CA PRO A 187 7.91 16.00 -13.60
C PRO A 187 6.42 15.61 -13.63
N VAL A 188 6.13 14.46 -14.25
CA VAL A 188 4.77 13.94 -14.33
C VAL A 188 4.27 13.61 -12.93
N VAL A 189 5.05 12.88 -12.15
CA VAL A 189 4.62 12.39 -10.84
C VAL A 189 4.51 13.53 -9.83
N ALA A 190 5.44 14.48 -9.83
CA ALA A 190 5.40 15.66 -8.98
C ALA A 190 4.17 16.56 -9.25
N THR A 191 3.67 16.58 -10.49
CA THR A 191 2.53 17.40 -10.89
C THR A 191 1.19 16.67 -10.72
N PHE A 192 1.13 15.41 -11.17
CA PHE A 192 -0.11 14.63 -11.17
C PHE A 192 -0.47 14.08 -9.79
N ALA A 193 0.50 13.85 -8.89
CA ALA A 193 0.18 13.35 -7.56
C ALA A 193 -0.61 14.37 -6.69
N PRO A 194 -0.24 15.67 -6.64
CA PRO A 194 -1.08 16.71 -6.04
C PRO A 194 -2.46 16.83 -6.68
N ILE A 195 -2.54 16.82 -8.01
CA ILE A 195 -3.81 16.89 -8.74
C ILE A 195 -4.70 15.69 -8.38
N GLY A 196 -4.12 14.49 -8.31
CA GLY A 196 -4.80 13.27 -7.88
C GLY A 196 -5.35 13.37 -6.47
N SER A 197 -4.56 13.91 -5.53
CA SER A 197 -5.02 14.16 -4.15
C SER A 197 -6.18 15.17 -4.10
N PHE A 198 -6.09 16.24 -4.88
CA PHE A 198 -7.13 17.26 -4.97
C PHE A 198 -8.43 16.73 -5.58
N LEU A 199 -8.35 15.97 -6.67
CA LEU A 199 -9.53 15.33 -7.27
C LEU A 199 -10.12 14.28 -6.32
N GLY A 200 -9.26 13.49 -5.67
CA GLY A 200 -9.66 12.47 -4.69
C GLY A 200 -10.46 13.04 -3.51
N SER A 201 -10.22 14.29 -3.09
CA SER A 201 -11.02 14.92 -2.02
C SER A 201 -12.42 15.35 -2.47
N HIS A 202 -12.64 15.54 -3.77
CA HIS A 202 -13.91 15.99 -4.36
C HIS A 202 -14.73 14.83 -4.95
N LEU A 203 -14.07 13.74 -5.34
CA LEU A 203 -14.75 12.57 -5.89
C LEU A 203 -15.52 11.79 -4.81
N HIS A 204 -16.67 11.26 -5.20
CA HIS A 204 -17.45 10.40 -4.32
C HIS A 204 -16.70 9.07 -4.06
N ARG A 205 -16.71 8.58 -2.81
CA ARG A 205 -15.95 7.38 -2.39
C ARG A 205 -16.15 6.15 -3.29
N LEU A 206 -17.36 5.98 -3.85
CA LEU A 206 -17.67 4.85 -4.73
C LEU A 206 -16.97 4.94 -6.08
N VAL A 207 -16.71 6.16 -6.59
CA VAL A 207 -15.98 6.38 -7.84
C VAL A 207 -14.51 6.00 -7.66
N ILE A 208 -13.92 6.40 -6.53
CA ILE A 208 -12.55 6.04 -6.18
C ILE A 208 -12.42 4.52 -6.06
N ALA A 209 -13.35 3.88 -5.35
CA ALA A 209 -13.39 2.42 -5.24
C ALA A 209 -13.55 1.72 -6.60
N SER A 210 -14.42 2.22 -7.48
CA SER A 210 -14.60 1.62 -8.81
C SER A 210 -13.34 1.72 -9.67
N LEU A 211 -12.61 2.85 -9.60
CA LEU A 211 -11.35 2.99 -10.33
C LEU A 211 -10.30 1.99 -9.82
N ILE A 212 -10.22 1.79 -8.51
CA ILE A 212 -9.34 0.78 -7.91
C ILE A 212 -9.73 -0.62 -8.40
N TYR A 213 -11.00 -0.98 -8.38
CA TYR A 213 -11.43 -2.31 -8.86
C TYR A 213 -11.08 -2.55 -10.34
N ILE A 214 -11.23 -1.53 -11.20
CA ILE A 214 -10.86 -1.63 -12.61
C ILE A 214 -9.35 -1.86 -12.76
N LEU A 215 -8.54 -1.10 -12.02
CA LEU A 215 -7.08 -1.26 -12.03
C LEU A 215 -6.66 -2.66 -11.53
N GLU A 216 -7.35 -3.20 -10.52
CA GLU A 216 -7.07 -4.53 -10.01
C GLU A 216 -7.49 -5.66 -10.92
N ILE A 217 -8.64 -5.55 -11.57
CA ILE A 217 -9.04 -6.51 -12.60
C ILE A 217 -8.02 -6.49 -13.74
N ALA A 218 -7.56 -5.30 -14.15
CA ALA A 218 -6.52 -5.18 -15.16
C ALA A 218 -5.18 -5.77 -14.71
N SER A 219 -4.78 -5.61 -13.45
CA SER A 219 -3.54 -6.17 -12.89
C SER A 219 -3.58 -7.70 -12.85
N LEU A 220 -4.74 -8.27 -12.46
CA LEU A 220 -4.97 -9.71 -12.40
C LEU A 220 -5.03 -10.35 -13.79
N ILE A 221 -5.74 -9.73 -14.74
CA ILE A 221 -5.75 -10.18 -16.15
C ILE A 221 -4.33 -10.09 -16.72
N GLY A 222 -3.62 -8.99 -16.49
CA GLY A 222 -2.24 -8.82 -16.93
C GLY A 222 -1.34 -9.94 -16.41
N PHE A 223 -1.49 -10.34 -15.15
CA PHE A 223 -0.76 -11.47 -14.58
C PHE A 223 -1.09 -12.79 -15.27
N LEU A 224 -2.37 -13.09 -15.49
CA LEU A 224 -2.79 -14.32 -16.17
C LEU A 224 -2.26 -14.40 -17.62
N LEU A 225 -2.16 -13.26 -18.31
CA LEU A 225 -1.59 -13.18 -19.65
C LEU A 225 -0.09 -13.53 -19.69
N THR A 226 0.64 -13.41 -18.58
CA THR A 226 2.04 -13.85 -18.49
C THR A 226 2.21 -15.37 -18.45
N LYS A 227 1.11 -16.14 -18.53
CA LYS A 227 1.09 -17.61 -18.50
C LYS A 227 1.86 -18.21 -17.31
N PRO A 228 1.53 -17.84 -16.05
CA PRO A 228 2.19 -18.40 -14.88
C PRO A 228 1.92 -19.89 -14.72
N SER A 229 2.84 -20.62 -14.07
CA SER A 229 2.65 -22.03 -13.72
C SER A 229 1.39 -22.23 -12.86
N TRP A 230 0.75 -23.39 -12.99
CA TRP A 230 -0.45 -23.74 -12.22
C TRP A 230 -0.23 -23.66 -10.71
N LEU A 231 0.99 -23.98 -10.25
CA LEU A 231 1.40 -23.86 -8.84
C LEU A 231 1.37 -22.40 -8.36
N LEU A 232 1.84 -21.46 -9.19
CA LEU A 232 1.81 -20.02 -8.87
C LEU A 232 0.36 -19.51 -8.83
N ILE A 233 -0.49 -19.97 -9.75
CA ILE A 233 -1.92 -19.59 -9.74
C ILE A 233 -2.58 -20.11 -8.46
N ALA A 234 -2.37 -21.37 -8.10
CA ALA A 234 -2.92 -21.97 -6.88
C ALA A 234 -2.44 -21.24 -5.62
N CYS A 235 -1.15 -20.91 -5.54
CA CYS A 235 -0.59 -20.12 -4.45
C CYS A 235 -1.23 -18.72 -4.39
N GLY A 236 -1.35 -18.02 -5.51
CA GLY A 236 -1.97 -16.71 -5.58
C GLY A 236 -3.44 -16.72 -5.13
N VAL A 237 -4.22 -17.71 -5.59
CA VAL A 237 -5.61 -17.91 -5.16
C VAL A 237 -5.69 -18.18 -3.66
N SER A 238 -4.81 -19.02 -3.12
CA SER A 238 -4.78 -19.29 -1.67
C SER A 238 -4.46 -18.04 -0.84
N ILE A 239 -3.56 -17.17 -1.32
CA ILE A 239 -3.27 -15.87 -0.68
C ILE A 239 -4.49 -14.95 -0.74
N ILE A 240 -5.20 -14.90 -1.88
CA ILE A 240 -6.40 -14.09 -2.04
C ILE A 240 -7.50 -14.56 -1.08
N ILE A 241 -7.74 -15.88 -1.00
CA ILE A 241 -8.74 -16.47 -0.09
C ILE A 241 -8.35 -16.21 1.37
N GLY A 242 -7.07 -16.41 1.73
CA GLY A 242 -6.56 -16.13 3.07
C GLY A 242 -6.70 -14.65 3.43
N GLY A 243 -6.39 -13.75 2.49
CA GLY A 243 -6.58 -12.32 2.64
C GLY A 243 -8.05 -11.94 2.83
N TYR A 244 -8.96 -12.51 2.03
CA TYR A 244 -10.39 -12.32 2.21
C TYR A 244 -10.87 -12.76 3.59
N ALA A 245 -10.44 -13.94 4.06
CA ALA A 245 -10.78 -14.44 5.38
C ALA A 245 -10.24 -13.52 6.49
N LEU A 246 -8.99 -13.05 6.37
CA LEU A 246 -8.39 -12.10 7.28
C LEU A 246 -9.17 -10.77 7.32
N PHE A 247 -9.50 -10.18 6.17
CA PHE A 247 -10.26 -8.93 6.13
C PHE A 247 -11.70 -9.10 6.63
N ALA A 248 -12.34 -10.25 6.38
CA ALA A 248 -13.65 -10.56 6.92
C ALA A 248 -13.62 -10.71 8.45
N THR A 249 -12.61 -11.38 9.00
CA THR A 249 -12.44 -11.51 10.46
C THR A 249 -12.11 -10.16 11.12
N LEU A 250 -11.24 -9.34 10.52
CA LEU A 250 -10.96 -7.98 10.99
C LEU A 250 -12.22 -7.11 11.02
N THR A 251 -13.08 -7.23 9.99
CA THR A 251 -14.35 -6.49 9.93
C THR A 251 -15.29 -6.90 11.07
N ARG A 252 -15.37 -8.20 11.37
CA ARG A 252 -16.17 -8.72 12.50
C ARG A 252 -15.58 -8.30 13.84
N ALA A 253 -14.26 -8.41 14.01
CA ALA A 253 -13.56 -7.98 15.22
C ALA A 253 -13.75 -6.47 15.46
N GLY A 254 -13.61 -5.65 14.43
CA GLY A 254 -13.89 -4.22 14.49
C GLY A 254 -15.34 -3.90 14.84
N ALA A 255 -16.29 -4.78 14.51
CA ALA A 255 -17.68 -4.63 14.95
C ALA A 255 -17.89 -4.92 16.43
N VAL A 256 -17.15 -5.88 17.00
CA VAL A 256 -17.26 -6.26 18.41
C VAL A 256 -16.47 -5.31 19.31
N ILE A 257 -15.27 -4.89 18.89
CA ILE A 257 -14.35 -4.07 19.68
C ILE A 257 -14.81 -2.60 19.76
N MET A 258 -15.61 -2.16 18.79
CA MET A 258 -16.05 -0.77 18.64
C MET A 258 -17.58 -0.61 18.78
N ALA A 259 -18.27 -1.65 19.25
CA ALA A 259 -19.67 -1.57 19.70
C ALA A 259 -19.71 -1.11 21.15
#